data_AF-A0A924V4Q2-F1
#
_entry.id   AF-A0A924V4Q2-F1
#
_cell.length_a   1.000
_cell.length_b   1.000
_cell.length_c   1.000
_cell.angle_alpha   90.00
_cell.angle_beta   90.00
_cell.angle_gamma   90.00
#
_symmetry.space_group_name_H-M   'P 1'
#
loop_
_entity.id
_entity.type
_entity.pdbx_description
1 polymer ?
#
loop_
_entity_poly.entity_id
_entity_poly.type
_entity_poly.pdbx_seq_one_letter_code
_entity_poly.pdbx_strand_id
1 'polypeptide(L)'
;MNKEVAKLTLDSLCSMENLEKLAKYGEIIEASATGILIKIDRQDFVSKDLRANLNIDQLIGKEVFFNIHEMDLEISGKIARTKFLGKKGFIIAVDYSSDSPEYWRECLMDFLPTK
;
A
#
# COMPACT_ATOMS: atom_id res chain seq x y z
N MET A 1 18.88 -2.37 -21.79
CA MET A 1 17.47 -2.60 -22.17
C MET A 1 16.64 -2.15 -20.98
N ASN A 2 16.10 -0.92 -21.01
CA ASN A 2 15.30 -0.40 -19.90
C ASN A 2 14.00 -1.18 -19.88
N LYS A 3 13.82 -2.09 -18.91
CA LYS A 3 12.49 -2.63 -18.61
C LYS A 3 11.66 -1.43 -18.15
N GLU A 4 10.69 -1.00 -18.95
CA GLU A 4 9.61 -0.15 -18.47
C GLU A 4 8.85 -0.98 -17.44
N VAL A 5 9.23 -0.80 -16.18
CA VAL A 5 8.61 -1.52 -15.08
C VAL A 5 7.17 -1.01 -14.95
N ALA A 6 6.20 -1.90 -15.08
CA ALA A 6 4.79 -1.55 -14.96
C ALA A 6 4.55 -0.89 -13.60
N LYS A 7 3.83 0.23 -13.60
CA LYS A 7 3.40 0.84 -12.34
C LYS A 7 2.38 -0.09 -11.71
N LEU A 8 2.70 -0.58 -10.51
CA LEU A 8 1.76 -1.36 -9.72
C LEU A 8 0.87 -0.41 -8.91
N THR A 9 -0.43 -0.65 -8.93
CA THR A 9 -1.43 0.21 -8.31
C THR A 9 -2.43 -0.63 -7.51
N LEU A 10 -3.16 0.02 -6.61
CA LEU A 10 -4.26 -0.60 -5.88
C LEU A 10 -5.54 0.22 -6.01
N ASP A 11 -6.67 -0.47 -6.13
CA ASP A 11 -8.02 0.13 -6.25
C ASP A 11 -8.71 0.38 -4.91
N SER A 12 -8.16 -0.20 -3.84
CA SER A 12 -8.70 -0.06 -2.50
C SER A 12 -7.68 -0.46 -1.44
N LEU A 13 -7.50 0.39 -0.44
CA LEU A 13 -6.92 0.02 0.85
C LEU A 13 -8.05 -0.03 1.87
N CYS A 14 -8.32 -1.20 2.44
CA CYS A 14 -9.42 -1.43 3.36
C CYS A 14 -8.90 -1.90 4.71
N SER A 15 -9.59 -1.50 5.78
CA SER A 15 -9.38 -2.01 7.13
C SER A 15 -9.98 -3.41 7.25
N MET A 16 -9.24 -4.37 7.81
CA MET A 16 -9.76 -5.73 8.03
C MET A 16 -10.76 -5.78 9.20
N GLU A 17 -10.62 -4.91 10.19
CA GLU A 17 -11.46 -4.92 11.40
C GLU A 17 -12.94 -4.62 11.10
N ASN A 18 -13.20 -3.72 10.15
CA ASN A 18 -14.53 -3.18 9.89
C ASN A 18 -14.85 -3.07 8.39
N LEU A 19 -13.98 -3.57 7.52
CA LEU A 19 -14.10 -3.50 6.05
C LEU A 19 -14.22 -2.06 5.52
N GLU A 20 -13.83 -1.07 6.32
CA GLU A 20 -13.89 0.34 5.93
C GLU A 20 -12.80 0.62 4.89
N LYS A 21 -13.21 1.24 3.78
CA LYS A 21 -12.28 1.73 2.76
C LYS A 21 -11.50 2.94 3.30
N LEU A 22 -10.21 2.77 3.53
CA LEU A 22 -9.30 3.82 4.00
C LEU A 22 -8.87 4.72 2.84
N ALA A 23 -8.51 4.11 1.71
CA ALA A 23 -8.14 4.82 0.48
C ALA A 23 -8.75 4.16 -0.76
N LYS A 24 -9.07 4.98 -1.78
CA LYS A 24 -9.64 4.54 -3.05
C LYS A 24 -8.61 4.26 -4.14
N TYR A 25 -7.36 4.64 -3.93
CA TYR A 25 -6.28 4.43 -4.88
C TYR A 25 -4.93 4.53 -4.16
N GLY A 26 -3.92 3.83 -4.68
CA GLY A 26 -2.53 3.94 -4.24
C GLY A 26 -1.56 3.41 -5.28
N GLU A 27 -0.33 3.91 -5.23
CA GLU A 27 0.79 3.47 -6.09
C GLU A 27 1.77 2.66 -5.25
N ILE A 28 2.10 1.45 -5.68
CA ILE A 28 3.18 0.67 -5.06
C ILE A 28 4.51 1.22 -5.57
N ILE A 29 5.34 1.71 -4.65
CA ILE A 29 6.63 2.32 -4.98
C ILE A 29 7.81 1.42 -4.64
N GLU A 30 7.63 0.45 -3.76
CA GLU A 30 8.65 -0.52 -3.35
C GLU A 30 7.97 -1.76 -2.75
N ALA A 31 8.55 -2.93 -2.94
CA ALA A 31 8.16 -4.18 -2.28
C ALA A 31 9.42 -4.98 -1.94
N SER A 32 9.27 -5.83 -0.94
CA SER A 32 10.33 -6.70 -0.41
C SER A 32 9.71 -8.04 -0.02
N ALA A 33 10.53 -8.96 0.50
CA ALA A 33 10.05 -10.23 1.03
C ALA A 33 9.12 -10.08 2.26
N THR A 34 9.19 -8.96 2.99
CA THR A 34 8.47 -8.80 4.26
C THR A 34 7.39 -7.73 4.23
N GLY A 35 7.38 -6.88 3.21
CA GLY A 35 6.41 -5.79 3.14
C GLY A 35 6.54 -4.94 1.90
N ILE A 36 5.66 -3.94 1.83
CA ILE A 36 5.42 -3.11 0.66
C ILE A 36 5.22 -1.65 1.07
N LEU A 37 5.67 -0.74 0.21
CA LEU A 37 5.50 0.70 0.36
C LEU A 37 4.49 1.19 -0.68
N ILE A 38 3.44 1.80 -0.17
CA ILE A 38 2.33 2.34 -0.93
C ILE A 38 2.35 3.86 -0.77
N LYS A 39 2.35 4.58 -1.88
CA LYS A 39 2.12 6.01 -1.93
C LYS A 39 0.63 6.27 -2.15
N ILE A 40 0.04 7.13 -1.33
CA ILE A 40 -1.37 7.51 -1.41
C ILE A 40 -1.46 9.03 -1.45
N ASP A 41 -2.11 9.57 -2.49
CA ASP A 41 -2.38 11.00 -2.56
C ASP A 41 -3.49 11.38 -1.58
N ARG A 42 -3.45 12.62 -1.07
CA ARG A 42 -4.42 13.07 -0.07
C ARG A 42 -5.86 12.90 -0.54
N GLN A 43 -6.14 13.21 -1.80
CA GLN A 43 -7.49 13.11 -2.36
C GLN A 43 -8.05 11.69 -2.41
N ASP A 44 -7.18 10.67 -2.24
CA ASP A 44 -7.55 9.27 -2.30
C ASP A 44 -7.94 8.69 -0.94
N PHE A 45 -7.68 9.37 0.17
CA PHE A 45 -8.26 8.98 1.45
C PHE A 45 -9.76 9.26 1.49
N VAL A 46 -10.53 8.26 1.95
CA VAL A 46 -11.99 8.37 2.04
C VAL A 46 -12.39 9.30 3.19
N SER A 47 -11.85 9.05 4.38
CA SER A 47 -12.10 9.88 5.56
C SER A 47 -11.57 11.31 5.36
N LYS A 48 -12.39 12.31 5.73
CA LYS A 48 -11.99 13.73 5.68
C LYS A 48 -10.85 14.01 6.68
N ASP A 49 -10.83 13.31 7.80
CA ASP A 49 -9.81 13.52 8.85
C ASP A 49 -8.43 13.12 8.34
N LEU A 50 -8.32 11.98 7.65
CA LEU A 50 -7.07 11.55 7.02
C LEU A 50 -6.57 12.53 5.95
N ARG A 51 -7.49 13.23 5.27
CA ARG A 51 -7.14 14.23 4.23
C ARG A 51 -6.63 15.55 4.80
N ALA A 52 -7.21 15.97 5.91
CA ALA A 52 -6.92 17.26 6.54
C ALA A 52 -5.65 17.23 7.38
N ASN A 53 -5.28 16.07 7.92
CA ASN A 53 -4.15 15.93 8.82
C ASN A 53 -2.79 15.89 8.10
N LEU A 54 -1.73 16.29 8.81
CA LEU A 54 -0.33 16.17 8.37
C LEU A 54 0.34 14.88 8.89
N ASN A 55 -0.39 14.09 9.67
CA ASN A 55 -0.01 12.77 10.14
C ASN A 55 -1.21 11.83 9.98
N ILE A 56 -0.93 10.54 9.81
CA ILE A 56 -1.94 9.48 9.76
C ILE A 56 -1.50 8.30 10.64
N ASP A 57 -0.73 8.58 11.68
CA ASP A 57 -0.14 7.56 12.55
C ASP A 57 -1.19 6.75 13.32
N GLN A 58 -2.42 7.26 13.41
CA GLN A 58 -3.58 6.48 13.87
C GLN A 58 -3.88 5.23 13.04
N LEU A 59 -3.29 5.09 11.85
CA LEU A 59 -3.37 3.88 11.04
C LEU A 59 -2.29 2.86 11.39
N ILE A 60 -1.22 3.26 12.09
CA ILE A 60 -0.15 2.33 12.49
C ILE A 60 -0.72 1.27 13.41
N GLY A 61 -0.43 0.02 13.10
CA GLY A 61 -0.92 -1.14 13.82
C GLY A 61 -2.24 -1.70 13.29
N LYS A 62 -2.93 -1.02 12.37
CA LYS A 62 -4.17 -1.55 11.78
C LYS A 62 -3.88 -2.67 10.79
N GLU A 63 -4.71 -3.71 10.85
CA GLU A 63 -4.76 -4.75 9.83
C GLU A 63 -5.52 -4.24 8.61
N VAL A 64 -4.92 -4.43 7.44
CA VAL A 64 -5.44 -3.93 6.17
C VAL A 64 -5.33 -4.99 5.10
N PHE A 65 -6.20 -4.87 4.10
CA PHE A 65 -6.10 -5.62 2.87
C PHE A 65 -6.30 -4.71 1.66
N PHE A 66 -5.69 -5.07 0.54
CA PHE A 66 -5.78 -4.33 -0.71
C PHE A 66 -5.51 -5.26 -1.90
N ASN A 67 -6.07 -4.91 -3.05
CA ASN A 67 -5.84 -5.62 -4.31
C ASN A 67 -4.86 -4.86 -5.18
N ILE A 68 -3.84 -5.56 -5.68
CA ILE A 68 -2.92 -5.05 -6.68
C ILE A 68 -3.56 -5.25 -8.05
N HIS A 69 -3.95 -4.15 -8.68
CA HIS A 69 -4.82 -4.15 -9.86
C HIS A 69 -4.23 -4.95 -11.02
N GLU A 70 -2.94 -4.73 -11.31
CA GLU A 70 -2.26 -5.32 -12.47
C GLU A 70 -1.97 -6.82 -12.31
N MET A 71 -2.10 -7.34 -11.09
CA MET A 71 -1.81 -8.74 -10.76
C MET A 71 -3.05 -9.53 -10.36
N ASP A 72 -4.20 -8.87 -10.22
CA ASP A 72 -5.43 -9.45 -9.64
C ASP A 72 -5.13 -10.18 -8.31
N LEU A 73 -4.30 -9.55 -7.48
CA LEU A 73 -3.72 -10.16 -6.29
C LEU A 73 -4.16 -9.43 -5.03
N GLU A 74 -4.84 -10.13 -4.14
CA GLU A 74 -5.19 -9.62 -2.81
C GLU A 74 -4.01 -9.82 -1.84
N ILE A 75 -3.64 -8.73 -1.17
CA ILE A 75 -2.62 -8.69 -0.13
C ILE A 75 -3.27 -8.28 1.18
N SER A 76 -2.91 -8.98 2.26
CA SER A 76 -3.24 -8.60 3.63
C SER A 76 -1.97 -8.33 4.43
N GLY A 77 -2.08 -7.47 5.43
CA GLY A 77 -0.95 -7.12 6.27
C GLY A 77 -1.28 -6.09 7.33
N LYS A 78 -0.24 -5.58 7.97
CA LYS A 78 -0.35 -4.61 9.06
C LYS A 78 0.42 -3.34 8.70
N ILE A 79 -0.21 -2.19 8.90
CA ILE A 79 0.49 -0.91 8.69
C ILE A 79 1.58 -0.76 9.76
N ALA A 80 2.83 -0.76 9.34
CA ALA A 80 3.99 -0.70 10.22
C ALA A 80 4.46 0.74 10.45
N ARG A 81 4.37 1.59 9.43
CA ARG A 81 4.84 2.98 9.47
C ARG A 81 4.10 3.84 8.46
N THR A 82 3.98 5.12 8.77
CA THR A 82 3.49 6.14 7.83
C THR A 82 4.49 7.28 7.71
N LYS A 83 4.51 7.96 6.57
CA LYS A 83 5.36 9.13 6.35
C LYS A 83 4.63 10.16 5.51
N PHE A 84 4.53 11.37 6.03
CA PHE A 84 3.98 12.48 5.28
C PHE A 84 4.99 13.02 4.25
N LEU A 85 4.53 13.27 3.02
CA LEU A 85 5.34 13.76 1.90
C LEU A 85 4.94 15.16 1.41
N GLY A 86 4.20 15.94 2.21
CA GLY A 86 3.78 17.27 1.78
C GLY A 86 2.67 17.20 0.72
N LYS A 87 2.87 17.92 -0.39
CA LYS A 87 1.94 17.93 -1.53
C LYS A 87 1.84 16.58 -2.26
N LYS A 88 2.77 15.67 -2.02
CA LYS A 88 2.81 14.32 -2.64
C LYS A 88 2.04 13.26 -1.84
N GLY A 89 1.27 13.67 -0.83
CA GLY A 89 0.47 12.75 -0.02
C GLY A 89 1.27 12.07 1.09
N PHE A 90 1.05 10.77 1.23
CA PHE A 90 1.64 9.93 2.27
C PHE A 90 2.26 8.68 1.68
N ILE A 91 3.28 8.16 2.36
CA ILE A 91 3.74 6.78 2.20
C ILE A 91 3.23 5.98 3.40
N ILE A 92 2.70 4.81 3.11
CA ILE A 92 2.31 3.79 4.08
C ILE A 92 3.17 2.57 3.81
N ALA A 93 3.84 2.04 4.83
CA ALA A 93 4.45 0.72 4.74
C ALA A 93 3.55 -0.30 5.41
N VAL A 94 3.31 -1.41 4.70
CA VAL A 94 2.54 -2.54 5.18
C VAL A 94 3.49 -3.74 5.27
N ASP A 95 3.59 -4.33 6.45
CA ASP A 95 4.26 -5.61 6.64
C ASP A 95 3.23 -6.71 6.30
N TYR A 96 3.65 -7.71 5.52
CA TYR A 96 2.74 -8.77 5.07
C TYR A 96 2.25 -9.63 6.24
N SER A 97 1.02 -10.12 6.11
CA SER A 97 0.53 -11.17 7.02
C SER A 97 1.32 -12.47 6.82
N SER A 98 1.42 -13.28 7.87
CA SER A 98 1.95 -14.65 7.81
C SER A 98 1.19 -15.53 6.81
N ASP A 99 -0.08 -15.20 6.58
CA ASP A 99 -1.00 -16.00 5.79
C ASP A 99 -0.90 -15.70 4.29
N SER A 100 -0.13 -14.67 3.93
CA SER A 100 0.04 -14.26 2.55
C SER A 100 1.07 -15.17 1.85
N PRO A 101 0.71 -15.88 0.75
CA PRO A 101 1.57 -16.91 0.14
C PRO A 101 2.99 -16.46 -0.25
N GLU A 102 4.00 -17.32 -0.17
CA GLU A 102 5.38 -16.90 -0.48
C GLU A 102 5.60 -16.61 -1.97
N TYR A 103 4.90 -17.33 -2.86
CA TYR A 103 5.15 -17.28 -4.31
C TYR A 103 4.93 -15.91 -4.96
N TRP A 104 3.98 -15.09 -4.46
CA TRP A 104 3.73 -13.78 -5.07
C TRP A 104 4.73 -12.71 -4.60
N ARG A 105 5.45 -12.94 -3.48
CA ARG A 105 6.48 -12.01 -3.01
C ARG A 105 7.64 -11.94 -4.01
N GLU A 106 8.03 -13.10 -4.55
CA GLU A 106 9.05 -13.19 -5.59
C GLU A 106 8.56 -12.49 -6.87
N CYS A 107 7.32 -12.74 -7.28
CA CYS A 107 6.73 -12.07 -8.45
C CYS A 107 6.69 -10.55 -8.30
N LEU A 108 6.28 -10.02 -7.14
CA LEU A 108 6.22 -8.56 -6.91
C LEU A 108 7.59 -7.88 -7.04
N MET A 109 8.64 -8.54 -6.57
CA MET A 109 10.00 -8.01 -6.66
C MET A 109 10.49 -7.91 -8.12
N ASP A 110 10.04 -8.81 -8.99
CA ASP A 110 10.35 -8.77 -10.43
C ASP A 110 9.65 -7.62 -11.17
N PHE A 111 8.52 -7.15 -10.64
CA PHE A 111 7.71 -6.07 -11.21
C PHE A 111 8.01 -4.69 -10.62
N LEU A 112 9.04 -4.55 -9.80
CA LEU A 112 9.43 -3.25 -9.25
C LEU A 112 10.84 -2.86 -9.69
N PRO A 113 11.09 -1.55 -9.85
CA PRO A 113 12.40 -1.08 -10.28
C PRO A 113 13.45 -1.51 -9.26
N THR A 114 14.34 -2.41 -9.69
CA THR A 114 15.56 -2.74 -8.95
C THR A 114 16.44 -1.49 -8.96
N LYS A 115 16.72 -0.95 -7.78
CA LYS A 115 17.59 0.23 -7.63
C LYS A 115 19.00 -0.02 -8.16
#